data_AF-A0A7X7FUL0-F1
#
_entry.id   AF-A0A7X7FUL0-F1
#
_cell.length_a   1.000
_cell.length_b   1.000
_cell.length_c   1.000
_cell.angle_alpha   90.00
_cell.angle_beta   90.00
_cell.angle_gamma   90.00
#
_symmetry.space_group_name_H-M   'P 1'
#
loop_
_entity.id
_entity.type
_entity.pdbx_description
1 polymer ?
#
loop_
_entity_poly.entity_id
_entity_poly.type
_entity_poly.pdbx_seq_one_letter_code
_entity_poly.pdbx_strand_id
1 'polypeptide(L)'
;MCIGAKDLDCITFYNFSSNDLDTMIIKEYMKGSNYSKVRDSLMITPQDIPLIPVEQIIRLPKKIDVACDYEITLSSGQTFRISDFETSKEKCNEGFLCFDYFIALKQYKVNNKVQKAGFLKIYNQ
;
A
#
# COMPACT_ATOMS: atom_id res chain seq x y z
N MET A 1 8.25 3.84 17.86
CA MET A 1 8.62 4.05 16.44
C MET A 1 7.36 4.53 15.73
N CYS A 2 7.38 5.72 15.13
CA CYS A 2 6.21 6.29 14.46
C CYS A 2 6.32 6.00 12.97
N ILE A 3 5.49 5.08 12.48
CA ILE A 3 5.46 4.65 11.08
C ILE A 3 4.73 5.75 10.31
N GLY A 4 5.44 6.45 9.42
CA GLY A 4 4.85 7.48 8.58
C GLY A 4 4.35 6.96 7.24
N ALA A 5 3.53 7.74 6.56
CA ALA A 5 3.18 7.58 5.15
C ALA A 5 4.41 7.59 4.22
N LYS A 6 5.55 8.10 4.71
CA LYS A 6 6.85 7.98 4.04
C LYS A 6 7.50 6.59 4.20
N ASP A 7 6.90 5.70 4.97
CA ASP A 7 7.36 4.34 5.24
C ASP A 7 6.34 3.30 4.76
N LEU A 8 5.53 3.66 3.75
CA LEU A 8 4.66 2.72 3.05
C LEU A 8 5.50 1.85 2.10
N ASP A 9 6.31 0.96 2.67
CA ASP A 9 7.09 -0.04 1.98
C ASP A 9 6.47 -1.44 2.07
N CYS A 10 5.27 -1.56 2.63
CA CYS A 10 4.56 -2.83 2.79
C CYS A 10 3.10 -2.71 2.36
N ILE A 11 2.55 -3.81 1.83
CA ILE A 11 1.11 -3.98 1.60
C ILE A 11 0.68 -5.24 2.35
N THR A 12 -0.37 -5.11 3.15
CA THR A 12 -1.00 -6.25 3.84
C THR A 12 -2.16 -6.78 3.02
N PHE A 13 -2.12 -8.05 2.67
CA PHE A 13 -3.15 -8.78 1.95
C PHE A 13 -3.92 -9.67 2.92
N TYR A 14 -5.23 -9.53 2.98
CA TYR A 14 -6.12 -10.31 3.85
C TYR A 14 -6.91 -11.35 3.04
N ASN A 15 -6.94 -12.59 3.55
CA ASN A 15 -7.66 -13.72 2.96
C ASN A 15 -7.20 -14.11 1.54
N PHE A 16 -5.90 -13.97 1.26
CA PHE A 16 -5.27 -14.47 0.03
C PHE A 16 -4.50 -15.75 0.33
N SER A 17 -4.49 -16.68 -0.62
CA SER A 17 -3.58 -17.81 -0.58
C SER A 17 -2.18 -17.37 -1.03
N SER A 18 -1.15 -18.12 -0.64
CA SER A 18 0.21 -17.89 -1.14
C SER A 18 0.30 -17.97 -2.66
N ASN A 19 -0.54 -18.80 -3.30
CA ASN A 19 -0.57 -18.93 -4.76
C ASN A 19 -1.13 -17.69 -5.45
N ASP A 20 -2.07 -16.99 -4.79
CA ASP A 20 -2.63 -15.73 -5.33
C ASP A 20 -1.59 -14.61 -5.33
N LEU A 21 -0.63 -14.67 -4.40
CA LEU A 21 0.42 -13.65 -4.22
C LEU A 21 1.79 -14.07 -4.76
N ASP A 22 1.89 -15.21 -5.46
CA ASP A 22 3.15 -15.74 -6.00
C ASP A 22 3.87 -14.74 -6.91
N THR A 23 3.10 -14.07 -7.78
CA THR A 23 3.61 -12.97 -8.59
C THR A 23 2.60 -11.84 -8.63
N MET A 24 3.09 -10.61 -8.49
CA MET A 24 2.30 -9.41 -8.57
C MET A 24 2.97 -8.38 -9.48
N ILE A 25 2.17 -7.65 -10.22
CA ILE A 25 2.62 -6.51 -11.01
C ILE A 25 2.02 -5.26 -10.39
N ILE A 26 2.87 -4.35 -9.95
CA ILE A 26 2.48 -3.03 -9.44
C ILE A 26 2.81 -2.01 -10.51
N LYS A 27 1.80 -1.33 -11.02
CA LYS A 27 1.93 -0.18 -11.92
C LYS A 27 1.64 1.09 -11.17
N GLU A 28 2.52 2.06 -11.34
CA GLU A 28 2.41 3.41 -10.80
C GLU A 28 1.95 4.35 -11.91
N TYR A 29 0.99 5.23 -11.59
CA TYR A 29 0.40 6.17 -12.53
C TYR A 29 0.44 7.59 -11.97
N MET A 30 0.47 8.58 -12.86
CA MET A 30 0.27 9.97 -12.46
C MET A 30 -1.11 10.13 -11.80
N LYS A 31 -1.16 10.79 -10.65
CA LYS A 31 -2.42 11.01 -9.91
C LYS A 31 -3.48 11.70 -10.77
N GLY A 32 -4.71 11.18 -10.73
CA GLY A 32 -5.83 11.73 -11.48
C GLY A 32 -5.77 11.47 -12.99
N SER A 33 -4.81 10.67 -13.47
CA SER A 33 -4.72 10.29 -14.88
C SER A 33 -5.74 9.20 -15.28
N ASN A 34 -6.55 8.70 -14.34
CA ASN A 34 -7.45 7.58 -14.56
C ASN A 34 -6.73 6.35 -15.14
N TYR A 35 -5.54 6.04 -14.62
CA TYR A 35 -4.72 4.90 -15.05
C TYR A 35 -4.29 4.94 -16.54
N SER A 36 -4.20 6.13 -17.14
CA SER A 36 -3.77 6.30 -18.54
C SER A 36 -2.31 6.69 -18.73
N LYS A 37 -1.67 7.28 -17.71
CA LYS A 37 -0.26 7.73 -17.76
C LYS A 37 0.58 6.95 -16.77
N VAL A 38 1.20 5.87 -17.25
CA VAL A 38 2.11 5.04 -16.46
C VAL A 38 3.39 5.83 -16.15
N ARG A 39 3.79 5.86 -14.89
CA ARG A 39 5.08 6.40 -14.41
C ARG A 39 6.12 5.30 -14.28
N ASP A 40 5.72 4.15 -13.75
CA ASP A 40 6.61 3.04 -13.44
C ASP A 40 5.83 1.71 -13.42
N SER A 41 6.53 0.59 -13.56
CA SER A 41 5.95 -0.74 -13.43
C SER A 41 6.98 -1.70 -12.86
N LEU A 42 6.55 -2.46 -11.85
CA LEU A 42 7.40 -3.38 -11.13
C LEU A 42 6.71 -4.73 -11.00
N MET A 43 7.47 -5.80 -11.24
CA MET A 43 7.05 -7.15 -10.90
C MET A 43 7.66 -7.55 -9.56
N ILE A 44 6.85 -8.13 -8.67
CA ILE A 44 7.26 -8.61 -7.36
C ILE A 44 6.91 -10.09 -7.28
N THR A 45 7.91 -10.89 -6.89
CA THR A 45 7.75 -12.29 -6.51
C THR A 45 8.14 -12.38 -5.04
N PRO A 46 7.17 -12.38 -4.11
CA PRO A 46 7.49 -12.35 -2.69
C PRO A 46 8.22 -13.64 -2.28
N GLN A 47 9.33 -13.48 -1.58
CA GLN A 47 10.04 -14.60 -0.98
C GLN A 47 9.41 -14.92 0.39
N ASP A 48 9.30 -16.21 0.71
CA ASP A 48 8.89 -16.71 2.04
C ASP A 48 7.54 -16.17 2.54
N ILE A 49 6.50 -16.26 1.71
CA ILE A 49 5.13 -16.01 2.16
C ILE A 49 4.75 -17.07 3.19
N PRO A 50 4.54 -16.72 4.47
CA PRO A 50 4.14 -17.70 5.47
C PRO A 50 2.79 -18.32 5.08
N LEU A 51 2.66 -19.64 5.26
CA LEU A 51 1.44 -20.41 4.96
C LEU A 51 0.21 -20.03 5.81
N ILE A 52 0.33 -19.04 6.70
CA ILE A 52 -0.75 -18.64 7.61
C ILE A 52 -1.71 -17.70 6.85
N PRO A 53 -2.99 -18.07 6.69
CA PRO A 53 -3.85 -17.52 5.62
C PRO A 53 -4.58 -16.20 5.96
N VAL A 54 -4.46 -15.70 7.19
CA VAL A 54 -5.31 -14.57 7.64
C VAL A 54 -4.78 -13.24 7.10
N GLU A 55 -3.47 -13.03 7.18
CA GLU A 55 -2.82 -11.84 6.63
C GLU A 55 -1.42 -12.17 6.12
N GLN A 56 -1.08 -11.60 4.95
CA GLN A 56 0.23 -11.72 4.34
C GLN A 56 0.78 -10.31 4.11
N ILE A 57 1.98 -10.04 4.64
CA ILE A 57 2.62 -8.73 4.52
C ILE A 57 3.69 -8.84 3.45
N ILE A 58 3.48 -8.14 2.33
CA ILE A 58 4.45 -8.10 1.24
C ILE A 58 5.24 -6.81 1.31
N ARG A 59 6.57 -6.95 1.43
CA ARG A 59 7.50 -5.82 1.34
C ARG A 59 7.72 -5.45 -0.11
N LEU A 60 7.69 -4.15 -0.38
CA LEU A 60 7.92 -3.55 -1.68
C LEU A 60 9.39 -3.12 -1.78
N PRO A 61 10.05 -3.33 -2.93
CA PRO A 61 11.41 -2.84 -3.14
C PRO A 61 11.46 -1.31 -3.32
N LYS A 62 10.31 -0.68 -3.56
CA LYS A 62 10.14 0.78 -3.67
C LYS A 62 8.97 1.21 -2.80
N LYS A 63 9.16 2.30 -2.05
CA LYS A 63 8.12 2.92 -1.22
C LYS A 63 6.98 3.47 -2.10
N ILE A 64 5.75 3.36 -1.61
CA ILE A 64 4.58 3.98 -2.21
C ILE A 64 4.67 5.50 -2.08
N ASP A 65 4.46 6.17 -3.20
CA ASP A 65 4.36 7.62 -3.32
C ASP A 65 2.88 8.02 -3.30
N VAL A 66 2.44 8.64 -2.21
CA VAL A 66 1.05 9.10 -2.01
C VAL A 66 0.61 10.17 -3.02
N ALA A 67 1.53 10.70 -3.84
CA ALA A 67 1.24 11.59 -4.96
C ALA A 67 0.93 10.85 -6.28
N CYS A 68 0.84 9.52 -6.26
CA CYS A 68 0.51 8.68 -7.42
C CYS A 68 -0.75 7.83 -7.20
N ASP A 69 -1.25 7.25 -8.29
CA ASP A 69 -2.26 6.18 -8.27
C ASP A 69 -1.60 4.84 -8.63
N TYR A 70 -2.15 3.73 -8.15
CA TYR A 70 -1.56 2.40 -8.34
C TYR A 70 -2.57 1.37 -8.85
N GLU A 71 -2.09 0.48 -9.71
CA GLU A 71 -2.81 -0.73 -10.10
C GLU A 71 -1.95 -1.94 -9.73
N ILE A 72 -2.52 -2.86 -8.98
CA ILE A 72 -1.86 -4.10 -8.55
C ILE A 72 -2.59 -5.25 -9.19
N THR A 73 -1.90 -5.99 -10.05
CA THR A 73 -2.43 -7.18 -10.71
C THR A 73 -1.74 -8.42 -10.13
N LEU A 74 -2.55 -9.36 -9.64
CA LEU A 74 -2.09 -10.64 -9.10
C LEU A 74 -1.90 -11.68 -10.21
N SER A 75 -1.21 -12.78 -9.90
CA SER A 75 -1.03 -13.93 -10.79
C SER A 75 -2.37 -14.54 -11.22
N SER A 76 -3.39 -14.46 -10.36
CA SER A 76 -4.77 -14.88 -10.63
C SER A 76 -5.50 -14.02 -11.67
N GLY A 77 -4.90 -12.89 -12.07
CA GLY A 77 -5.51 -11.89 -12.96
C GLY A 77 -6.38 -10.86 -12.23
N GLN A 78 -6.63 -11.04 -10.94
CA GLN A 78 -7.36 -10.06 -10.13
C GLN A 78 -6.58 -8.75 -10.06
N THR A 79 -7.27 -7.63 -10.23
CA THR A 79 -6.66 -6.30 -10.27
C THR A 79 -7.29 -5.37 -9.23
N PHE A 80 -6.42 -4.66 -8.50
CA PHE A 80 -6.79 -3.70 -7.47
C PHE A 80 -6.29 -2.32 -7.83
N ARG A 81 -7.19 -1.35 -7.78
CA ARG A 81 -6.91 0.06 -8.05
C ARG A 81 -6.86 0.84 -6.76
N ILE A 82 -5.70 1.42 -6.47
CA ILE A 82 -5.45 2.22 -5.28
C ILE A 82 -5.28 3.68 -5.69
N SER A 83 -5.99 4.57 -5.01
CA SER A 83 -5.98 6.01 -5.33
C SER A 83 -6.39 6.85 -4.12
N ASP A 84 -6.44 8.17 -4.31
CA ASP A 84 -6.99 9.12 -3.34
C ASP A 84 -6.36 9.02 -1.95
N PHE A 85 -5.03 8.86 -1.91
CA PHE A 85 -4.28 8.90 -0.67
C PHE A 85 -4.46 10.26 0.01
N GLU A 86 -4.86 10.22 1.28
CA GLU A 86 -4.94 11.37 2.17
C GLU A 86 -3.99 11.15 3.34
N THR A 87 -3.18 12.17 3.60
CA THR A 87 -2.20 12.15 4.67
C THR A 87 -2.39 13.35 5.58
N SER A 88 -1.97 13.22 6.84
CA SER A 88 -1.98 14.33 7.79
C SER A 88 -0.71 14.36 8.61
N LYS A 89 -0.30 15.55 9.05
CA LYS A 89 0.79 15.68 10.01
C LYS A 89 0.30 15.32 11.42
N GLU A 90 0.87 14.28 12.00
CA GLU A 90 0.58 13.82 13.36
C GLU A 90 1.77 14.03 14.29
N LYS A 91 1.50 14.09 15.59
CA LYS A 91 2.52 14.19 16.64
C LYS A 91 2.95 12.79 17.07
N CYS A 92 4.24 12.61 17.26
CA CYS A 92 4.88 11.41 17.77
C CYS A 92 5.73 11.78 18.98
N ASN A 93 5.66 10.98 20.05
CA ASN A 93 6.34 11.17 21.34
C ASN A 93 6.02 12.51 22.06
N GLU A 94 5.86 12.42 23.38
CA GLU A 94 5.78 13.60 24.26
C GLU A 94 7.02 13.59 25.15
N GLY A 95 8.13 14.12 24.64
CA GLY A 95 9.26 14.49 25.49
C GLY A 95 9.01 15.87 26.08
N PHE A 96 9.49 16.14 27.30
CA PHE A 96 9.40 17.47 27.90
C PHE A 96 10.03 18.50 26.95
N LEU A 97 9.21 19.40 26.38
CA LEU A 97 9.53 20.46 25.41
C LEU A 97 9.96 20.06 23.97
N CYS A 98 9.95 18.78 23.60
CA CYS A 98 10.24 18.34 22.23
C CYS A 98 9.06 17.54 21.64
N PHE A 99 8.51 18.01 20.52
CA PHE A 99 7.49 17.29 19.75
C PHE A 99 8.09 16.81 18.43
N ASP A 100 8.08 15.50 18.21
CA ASP A 100 8.35 14.96 16.89
C ASP A 100 7.05 14.95 16.08
N TYR A 101 7.16 15.20 14.78
CA TYR A 101 6.03 15.15 13.87
C TYR A 101 6.33 14.18 12.74
N PHE A 102 5.31 13.46 12.30
CA PHE A 102 5.37 12.56 11.15
C PHE A 102 4.16 12.76 10.24
N ILE A 103 4.26 12.35 8.99
CA ILE A 103 3.12 12.33 8.07
C ILE A 103 2.48 10.96 8.23
N ALA A 104 1.22 10.88 8.62
CA ALA A 104 0.47 9.64 8.73
C ALA A 104 -0.45 9.44 7.52
N LEU A 105 -0.63 8.19 7.09
CA LEU A 105 -1.69 7.85 6.12
C LEU A 105 -3.02 7.81 6.87
N LYS A 106 -4.01 8.59 6.41
CA LYS A 106 -5.33 8.67 7.03
C LYS A 106 -6.34 7.81 6.30
N GLN A 107 -6.37 7.95 4.98
CA GLN A 107 -7.25 7.17 4.14
C GLN A 107 -6.71 7.04 2.72
N TYR A 108 -7.27 6.09 1.99
CA TYR A 108 -7.05 5.84 0.57
C TYR A 108 -8.26 5.08 0.03
N LYS A 109 -8.34 4.87 -1.27
CA LYS A 109 -9.37 4.02 -1.89
C LYS A 109 -8.75 2.75 -2.44
N VAL A 110 -9.49 1.63 -2.36
CA VAL A 110 -9.22 0.39 -3.09
C VAL A 110 -10.47 0.04 -3.87
N ASN A 111 -10.37 -0.04 -5.21
CA ASN A 111 -11.51 -0.26 -6.09
C ASN A 111 -12.68 0.70 -5.78
N ASN A 112 -12.35 2.00 -5.64
CA ASN A 112 -13.26 3.09 -5.25
C ASN A 112 -13.87 3.01 -3.84
N LYS A 113 -13.55 1.99 -3.03
CA LYS A 113 -14.00 1.88 -1.64
C LYS A 113 -12.98 2.53 -0.70
N VAL A 114 -13.45 3.43 0.16
CA VAL A 114 -12.60 4.13 1.14
C VAL A 114 -12.09 3.15 2.20
N GLN A 115 -10.80 3.21 2.46
CA GLN A 115 -10.09 2.51 3.52
C GLN A 115 -9.51 3.54 4.49
N LYS A 116 -9.71 3.32 5.79
CA LYS A 116 -9.17 4.18 6.85
C LYS A 116 -8.17 3.36 7.66
N ALA A 117 -6.90 3.44 7.28
CA ALA A 117 -5.82 2.72 7.94
C ALA A 117 -4.50 3.48 7.80
N GLY A 118 -3.62 3.33 8.79
CA GLY A 118 -2.27 3.89 8.78
C GLY A 118 -1.29 3.17 7.82
N PHE A 119 -1.75 2.10 7.17
CA PHE A 119 -0.97 1.26 6.27
C PHE A 119 -1.89 0.69 5.18
N LEU A 120 -1.28 0.20 4.09
CA LEU A 120 -2.05 -0.33 2.96
C LEU A 120 -2.53 -1.75 3.22
N LYS A 121 -3.84 -1.91 3.09
CA LYS A 121 -4.58 -3.16 3.20
C LYS A 121 -5.37 -3.44 1.93
N ILE A 122 -5.30 -4.67 1.45
CA ILE A 122 -6.10 -5.20 0.35
C ILE A 122 -6.80 -6.45 0.83
N TYR A 123 -8.10 -6.56 0.55
CA TYR A 123 -8.94 -7.68 0.94
C TYR A 123 -9.34 -8.48 -0.30
N ASN A 124 -9.25 -9.81 -0.20
CA ASN A 124 -9.87 -10.67 -1.19
C ASN A 124 -11.41 -10.52 -1.08
N GLN A 125 -12.06 -10.25 -2.21
CA GLN A 125 -13.51 -9.96 -2.27
C GLN A 125 -14.33 -11.23 -2.52
#